data_AF-A0A7S1MR45-F1
#
_entry.id   AF-A0A7S1MR45-F1
#
_cell.length_a   1.000
_cell.length_b   1.000
_cell.length_c   1.000
_cell.angle_alpha   90.00
_cell.angle_beta   90.00
_cell.angle_gamma   90.00
#
_symmetry.space_group_name_H-M   'P 1'
#
loop_
_entity.id
_entity.type
_entity.pdbx_description
1 polymer ?
#
loop_
_entity_poly.entity_id
_entity_poly.type
_entity_poly.pdbx_seq_one_letter_code
_entity_poly.pdbx_strand_id
1 'polypeptide(L)'
;QLLELNERAIQSNVALQRHVIQRRMQDKSYDSAEKQSEGKVTEHKYQNALHNVHSVRLKLRLQQVKAARMSEELKDQLEAKRQKAIECRDSFQEFKRQVAKHAEYARTGRKIPEKIIQEVEEFELDKDAEVEEVRGSNISLKNRLGKLEQALR
;
A
#
# COMPACT_ATOMS: atom_id res chain seq x y z
N GLN A 1 -63.64 0.46 56.06
CA GLN A 1 -62.93 1.71 55.76
C GLN A 1 -61.55 1.81 56.44
N LEU A 2 -61.42 1.91 57.77
CA LEU A 2 -60.09 2.02 58.43
C LEU A 2 -59.23 0.74 58.32
N LEU A 3 -59.85 -0.45 58.42
CA LEU A 3 -59.16 -1.73 58.26
C LEU A 3 -58.60 -1.93 56.85
N GLU A 4 -59.40 -1.60 55.82
CA GLU A 4 -58.97 -1.70 54.41
C GLU A 4 -57.84 -0.72 54.08
N LEU A 5 -57.84 0.48 54.69
CA LEU A 5 -56.75 1.44 54.58
C LEU A 5 -55.46 0.92 55.22
N ASN A 6 -55.58 0.25 56.38
CA ASN A 6 -54.46 -0.35 57.07
C ASN A 6 -53.87 -1.53 56.27
N GLU A 7 -54.70 -2.41 55.71
CA GLU A 7 -54.25 -3.50 54.84
C GLU A 7 -53.54 -2.99 53.58
N ARG A 8 -54.05 -1.93 52.94
CA ARG A 8 -53.37 -1.29 51.79
C ARG A 8 -52.02 -0.69 52.18
N ALA A 9 -51.94 -0.05 53.36
CA ALA A 9 -50.69 0.50 53.86
C ALA A 9 -49.66 -0.59 54.15
N ILE A 10 -50.08 -1.71 54.75
CA ILE A 10 -49.22 -2.87 55.01
C ILE A 10 -48.70 -3.47 53.69
N GLN A 11 -49.57 -3.67 52.71
CA GLN A 11 -49.19 -4.21 51.39
C GLN A 11 -48.21 -3.28 50.67
N SER A 12 -48.45 -1.97 50.71
CA SER A 12 -47.54 -0.97 50.13
C SER A 12 -46.18 -0.97 50.84
N ASN A 13 -46.17 -1.06 52.18
CA ASN A 13 -44.93 -1.11 52.96
C ASN A 13 -44.10 -2.35 52.62
N VAL A 14 -44.73 -3.53 52.54
CA VAL A 14 -44.06 -4.78 52.14
C VAL A 14 -43.49 -4.68 50.71
N ALA A 15 -44.23 -4.08 49.78
CA ALA A 15 -43.74 -3.87 48.42
C ALA A 15 -42.53 -2.92 48.37
N LEU A 16 -42.58 -1.83 49.14
CA LEU A 16 -41.46 -0.88 49.25
C LEU A 16 -40.24 -1.51 49.91
N GLN A 17 -40.41 -2.31 50.97
CA GLN A 17 -39.31 -3.04 51.60
C GLN A 17 -38.64 -4.01 50.63
N ARG A 18 -39.42 -4.74 49.82
CA ARG A 18 -38.88 -5.61 48.77
C ARG A 18 -38.08 -4.83 47.73
N HIS A 19 -38.57 -3.66 47.31
CA HIS A 19 -37.84 -2.80 46.37
C HIS A 19 -36.53 -2.25 46.95
N VAL A 20 -36.50 -1.85 48.22
CA VAL A 20 -35.29 -1.37 48.89
C VAL A 20 -34.24 -2.48 49.00
N ILE A 21 -34.66 -3.70 49.35
CA ILE A 21 -33.76 -4.87 49.40
C ILE A 21 -33.19 -5.17 48.02
N GLN A 22 -34.03 -5.16 46.98
CA GLN A 22 -33.60 -5.44 45.61
C GLN A 22 -32.60 -4.40 45.09
N ARG A 23 -32.83 -3.10 45.32
CA ARG A 23 -31.86 -2.05 44.97
C ARG A 23 -30.54 -2.21 45.72
N ARG A 24 -30.57 -2.48 47.03
CA ARG A 24 -29.35 -2.71 47.82
C ARG A 24 -28.55 -3.91 47.33
N MET A 25 -29.20 -4.96 46.82
CA MET A 25 -28.51 -6.11 46.23
C MET A 25 -27.90 -5.77 44.85
N GLN A 26 -28.59 -4.97 44.03
CA GLN A 26 -28.05 -4.45 42.78
C GLN A 26 -26.83 -3.55 43.01
N ASP A 27 -26.89 -2.64 43.98
CA ASP A 27 -25.78 -1.73 44.30
C ASP A 27 -24.54 -2.50 44.78
N LYS A 28 -24.72 -3.52 45.64
CA LYS A 28 -23.61 -4.42 46.05
C LYS A 28 -23.03 -5.22 44.89
N SER A 29 -23.87 -5.64 43.95
CA SER A 29 -23.45 -6.37 42.75
C SER A 29 -22.67 -5.46 41.79
N TYR A 30 -23.09 -4.21 41.64
CA TYR A 30 -22.44 -3.21 40.79
C TYR A 30 -21.05 -2.86 41.33
N ASP A 31 -20.95 -2.57 42.63
CA ASP A 31 -19.70 -2.22 43.30
C ASP A 31 -18.67 -3.39 43.32
N SER A 32 -19.17 -4.63 43.28
CA SER A 32 -18.33 -5.84 43.14
C SER A 32 -17.84 -6.06 41.71
N ALA A 33 -18.64 -5.68 40.71
CA ALA A 33 -18.29 -5.80 39.29
C ALA A 33 -17.31 -4.71 38.85
N GLU A 34 -17.44 -3.48 39.37
CA GLU A 34 -16.54 -2.36 39.09
C GLU A 34 -15.13 -2.62 39.69
N LYS A 35 -15.05 -3.20 40.90
CA LYS A 35 -13.77 -3.65 41.49
C LYS A 35 -13.11 -4.82 40.76
N GLN A 36 -13.88 -5.63 40.02
CA GLN A 36 -13.32 -6.69 39.17
C GLN A 36 -12.81 -6.15 37.82
N SER A 37 -13.30 -5.00 37.34
CA SER A 37 -12.89 -4.44 36.04
C SER A 37 -11.57 -3.66 36.12
N GLU A 38 -11.16 -3.19 37.29
CA GLU A 38 -9.78 -2.73 37.56
C GLU A 38 -8.84 -3.94 37.75
N GLY A 39 -8.76 -4.80 36.74
CA GLY A 39 -7.85 -5.93 36.77
C GLY A 39 -6.40 -5.44 36.81
N LYS A 40 -5.81 -5.37 38.00
CA LYS A 40 -4.38 -5.10 38.21
C LYS A 40 -3.57 -5.86 37.16
N VAL A 41 -2.70 -5.14 36.42
CA VAL A 41 -1.78 -5.78 35.48
C VAL A 41 -0.90 -6.71 36.32
N THR A 42 -1.17 -8.00 36.22
CA THR A 42 -0.33 -9.00 36.87
C THR A 42 1.03 -9.01 36.20
N GLU A 43 2.08 -9.31 36.95
CA GLU A 43 3.44 -9.38 36.41
C GLU A 43 3.51 -10.28 35.16
N HIS A 44 2.81 -11.40 35.16
CA HIS A 44 2.67 -12.27 33.99
C HIS A 44 2.06 -11.58 32.76
N LYS A 45 1.00 -10.77 32.93
CA LYS A 45 0.40 -10.00 31.80
C LYS A 45 1.37 -8.95 31.27
N TYR A 46 2.11 -8.27 32.16
CA TYR A 46 3.13 -7.30 31.78
C TYR A 46 4.28 -7.96 31.00
N GLN A 47 4.80 -9.09 31.51
CA GLN A 47 5.84 -9.85 30.83
C GLN A 47 5.40 -10.33 29.44
N ASN A 48 4.17 -10.82 29.30
CA ASN A 48 3.63 -11.22 28.00
C ASN A 48 3.49 -10.04 27.04
N ALA A 49 3.05 -8.87 27.52
CA ALA A 49 2.97 -7.66 26.70
C ALA A 49 4.36 -7.23 26.20
N LEU A 50 5.39 -7.26 27.07
CA LEU A 50 6.77 -6.97 26.69
C LEU A 50 7.30 -7.96 25.65
N HIS A 51 7.08 -9.26 25.84
CA HIS A 51 7.46 -10.29 24.87
C HIS A 51 6.78 -10.09 23.51
N ASN A 52 5.49 -9.76 23.51
CA ASN A 52 4.75 -9.47 22.29
C ASN A 52 5.29 -8.25 21.57
N VAL A 53 5.52 -7.13 22.28
CA VAL A 53 6.14 -5.92 21.70
C VAL A 53 7.50 -6.24 21.11
N HIS A 54 8.34 -6.98 21.83
CA HIS A 54 9.65 -7.39 21.34
C HIS A 54 9.54 -8.25 20.07
N SER A 55 8.67 -9.25 20.07
CA SER A 55 8.45 -10.13 18.91
C SER A 55 7.96 -9.35 17.68
N VAL A 56 7.00 -8.45 17.86
CA VAL A 56 6.48 -7.60 16.77
C VAL A 56 7.57 -6.67 16.23
N ARG A 57 8.38 -6.06 17.10
CA ARG A 57 9.51 -5.21 16.67
C ARG A 57 10.55 -6.01 15.89
N LEU A 58 10.85 -7.23 16.31
CA LEU A 58 11.77 -8.10 15.59
C LEU A 58 11.23 -8.48 14.21
N LYS A 59 9.95 -8.86 14.12
CA LYS A 59 9.28 -9.15 12.85
C LYS A 59 9.29 -7.94 11.90
N LEU A 60 8.98 -6.75 12.42
CA LEU A 60 9.04 -5.51 11.64
C LEU A 60 10.44 -5.26 11.09
N ARG A 61 11.47 -5.39 11.92
CA ARG A 61 12.87 -5.21 11.50
C ARG A 61 13.25 -6.22 10.40
N LEU A 62 12.88 -7.49 10.56
CA LEU A 62 13.14 -8.52 9.55
C LEU A 62 12.42 -8.21 8.23
N GLN A 63 11.17 -7.76 8.29
CA GLN A 63 10.41 -7.36 7.10
C GLN A 63 11.04 -6.15 6.41
N GLN A 64 11.51 -5.15 7.17
CA GLN A 64 12.20 -3.98 6.61
C GLN A 64 13.49 -4.37 5.89
N VAL A 65 14.32 -5.24 6.50
CA VAL A 65 15.55 -5.74 5.87
C VAL A 65 15.23 -6.53 4.60
N LYS A 66 14.22 -7.40 4.63
CA LYS A 66 13.80 -8.17 3.46
C LYS A 66 13.28 -7.27 2.34
N ALA A 67 12.48 -6.26 2.66
CA ALA A 67 11.96 -5.31 1.70
C ALA A 67 13.07 -4.44 1.10
N ALA A 68 14.02 -3.97 1.90
CA ALA A 68 15.18 -3.22 1.43
C ALA A 68 16.02 -4.05 0.46
N ARG A 69 16.36 -5.29 0.83
CA ARG A 69 17.09 -6.21 -0.04
C ARG A 69 16.36 -6.48 -1.36
N MET A 70 15.05 -6.76 -1.30
CA MET A 70 14.25 -6.98 -2.50
C MET A 70 14.20 -5.73 -3.39
N SER A 71 14.13 -4.54 -2.79
CA SER A 71 14.17 -3.29 -3.54
C SER A 71 15.51 -3.09 -4.25
N GLU A 72 16.62 -3.49 -3.64
CA GLU A 72 17.96 -3.41 -4.22
C GLU A 72 18.10 -4.41 -5.38
N GLU A 73 17.74 -5.68 -5.15
CA GLU A 73 17.76 -6.73 -6.18
C GLU A 73 16.92 -6.33 -7.42
N LEU A 74 15.75 -5.73 -7.22
CA LEU A 74 14.90 -5.25 -8.32
C LEU A 74 15.51 -4.04 -9.05
N LYS A 75 16.21 -3.15 -8.35
CA LYS A 75 16.94 -2.03 -8.98
C LYS A 75 18.07 -2.55 -9.84
N ASP A 76 18.88 -3.48 -9.33
CA ASP A 76 19.99 -4.07 -10.07
C ASP A 76 19.50 -4.80 -11.33
N GLN A 77 18.40 -5.56 -11.21
CA GLN A 77 17.79 -6.21 -12.36
C GLN A 77 17.28 -5.20 -13.39
N LEU A 78 16.65 -4.11 -12.94
CA LEU A 78 16.17 -3.06 -13.82
C LEU A 78 17.34 -2.37 -14.55
N GLU A 79 18.41 -2.07 -13.85
CA GLU A 79 19.61 -1.44 -14.41
C GLU A 79 20.30 -2.35 -15.42
N ALA A 80 20.48 -3.63 -15.10
CA ALA A 80 21.02 -4.62 -16.03
C ALA A 80 20.18 -4.76 -17.30
N LYS A 81 18.84 -4.70 -17.18
CA LYS A 81 17.94 -4.74 -18.35
C LYS A 81 18.02 -3.45 -19.17
N ARG A 82 18.11 -2.29 -18.53
CA ARG A 82 18.30 -1.00 -19.22
C ARG A 82 19.60 -0.96 -19.99
N GLN A 83 20.69 -1.42 -19.37
CA GLN A 83 22.00 -1.48 -20.00
C GLN A 83 21.99 -2.35 -21.26
N LYS A 84 21.41 -3.56 -21.18
CA LYS A 84 21.25 -4.44 -22.35
C LYS A 84 20.39 -3.83 -23.46
N ALA A 85 19.35 -3.09 -23.09
CA ALA A 85 18.51 -2.40 -24.07
C ALA A 85 19.28 -1.29 -24.81
N ILE A 86 20.11 -0.52 -24.09
CA ILE A 86 21.00 0.49 -24.66
C ILE A 86 22.00 -0.18 -25.62
N GLU A 87 22.69 -1.23 -25.19
CA GLU A 87 23.66 -1.96 -26.02
C GLU A 87 23.02 -2.50 -27.31
N CYS A 88 21.81 -3.07 -27.20
CA CYS A 88 21.07 -3.57 -28.36
C CYS A 88 20.67 -2.45 -29.32
N ARG A 89 20.16 -1.33 -28.78
CA ARG A 89 19.80 -0.14 -29.58
C ARG A 89 21.02 0.40 -30.32
N ASP A 90 22.13 0.59 -29.63
CA ASP A 90 23.34 1.19 -30.20
C ASP A 90 23.94 0.25 -31.27
N SER A 91 23.94 -1.07 -31.01
CA SER A 91 24.37 -2.08 -31.99
C SER A 91 23.48 -2.06 -33.24
N PHE A 92 22.18 -1.91 -33.07
CA PHE A 92 21.23 -1.85 -34.19
C PHE A 92 21.35 -0.54 -34.98
N GLN A 93 21.60 0.59 -34.31
CA GLN A 93 21.88 1.86 -34.99
C GLN A 93 23.15 1.78 -35.84
N GLU A 94 24.24 1.22 -35.30
CA GLU A 94 25.47 1.02 -36.06
C GLU A 94 25.24 0.06 -37.25
N PHE A 95 24.47 -1.01 -37.06
CA PHE A 95 24.09 -1.89 -38.17
C PHE A 95 23.33 -1.15 -39.27
N LYS A 96 22.31 -0.35 -38.94
CA LYS A 96 21.58 0.48 -39.91
C LYS A 96 22.51 1.43 -40.67
N ARG A 97 23.42 2.10 -39.94
CA ARG A 97 24.43 2.99 -40.52
C ARG A 97 25.31 2.25 -41.52
N GLN A 98 25.82 1.07 -41.15
CA GLN A 98 26.65 0.26 -42.05
C GLN A 98 25.88 -0.15 -43.31
N VAL A 99 24.62 -0.56 -43.18
CA VAL A 99 23.76 -0.87 -44.34
C VAL A 99 23.58 0.37 -45.22
N ALA A 100 23.28 1.52 -44.63
CA ALA A 100 23.06 2.78 -45.36
C ALA A 100 24.33 3.24 -46.13
N LYS A 101 25.52 3.07 -45.55
CA LYS A 101 26.80 3.40 -46.21
C LYS A 101 27.09 2.58 -47.47
N HIS A 102 26.55 1.36 -47.54
CA HIS A 102 26.68 0.48 -48.69
C HIS A 102 25.48 0.56 -49.65
N ALA A 103 24.44 1.29 -49.27
CA ALA A 103 23.27 1.48 -50.10
C ALA A 103 23.53 2.46 -51.24
N GLU A 104 22.83 2.25 -52.34
CA GLU A 104 22.93 3.05 -53.56
C GLU A 104 21.56 3.55 -54.00
N TYR A 105 21.53 4.69 -54.66
CA TYR A 105 20.31 5.21 -55.26
C TYR A 105 19.84 4.32 -56.40
N ALA A 106 18.62 3.81 -56.31
CA ALA A 106 18.02 2.92 -57.30
C ALA A 106 18.10 3.44 -58.75
N ARG A 107 18.01 4.76 -58.95
CA ARG A 107 18.03 5.38 -60.29
C ARG A 107 19.43 5.61 -60.85
N THR A 108 20.43 5.85 -60.01
CA THR A 108 21.77 6.29 -60.46
C THR A 108 22.90 5.32 -60.12
N GLY A 109 22.66 4.34 -59.25
CA GLY A 109 23.67 3.42 -58.73
C GLY A 109 24.75 4.11 -57.88
N ARG A 110 24.58 5.40 -57.55
CA ARG A 110 25.54 6.12 -56.72
C ARG A 110 25.26 5.85 -55.25
N LYS A 111 26.31 5.72 -54.45
CA LYS A 111 26.18 5.62 -52.99
C LYS A 111 25.43 6.80 -52.39
N ILE A 112 24.69 6.54 -51.33
CA ILE A 112 24.02 7.58 -50.57
C ILE A 112 25.09 8.45 -49.86
N PRO A 113 25.05 9.79 -50.00
CA PRO A 113 25.95 10.69 -49.30
C PRO A 113 25.79 10.61 -47.77
N GLU A 114 26.92 10.68 -47.05
CA GLU A 114 26.95 10.60 -45.58
C GLU A 114 26.05 11.63 -44.91
N LYS A 115 25.96 12.84 -45.46
CA LYS A 115 25.11 13.91 -44.94
C LYS A 115 23.63 13.50 -44.89
N ILE A 116 23.14 12.81 -45.92
CA ILE A 116 21.74 12.36 -45.97
C ILE A 116 21.52 11.22 -44.97
N ILE A 117 22.51 10.33 -44.80
CA ILE A 117 22.45 9.28 -43.78
C ILE A 117 22.34 9.90 -42.38
N GLN A 118 23.15 10.92 -42.08
CA GLN A 118 23.10 11.65 -40.81
C GLN A 118 21.74 12.33 -40.59
N GLU A 119 21.20 13.02 -41.59
CA GLU A 119 19.87 13.65 -41.52
C GLU A 119 18.77 12.62 -41.20
N VAL A 120 18.85 11.41 -41.77
CA VAL A 120 17.91 10.32 -41.46
C VAL A 120 18.10 9.78 -40.05
N GLU A 121 19.34 9.59 -39.60
CA GLU A 121 19.64 9.14 -38.24
C GLU A 121 19.14 10.13 -37.18
N GLU A 122 19.34 11.44 -37.40
CA GLU A 122 18.82 12.51 -36.54
C GLU A 122 17.29 12.51 -36.51
N PHE A 123 16.64 12.40 -37.67
CA PHE A 123 15.18 12.31 -37.75
C PHE A 123 14.62 11.09 -36.99
N GLU A 124 15.28 9.93 -37.09
CA GLU A 124 14.87 8.73 -36.35
C GLU A 124 15.02 8.91 -34.84
N LEU A 125 16.11 9.56 -34.38
CA LEU A 125 16.33 9.87 -32.97
C LEU A 125 15.26 10.80 -32.40
N ASP A 126 14.90 11.86 -33.12
CA ASP A 126 13.85 12.79 -32.72
C ASP A 126 12.49 12.08 -32.62
N LYS A 127 12.17 11.23 -33.61
CA LYS A 127 10.94 10.44 -33.59
C LYS A 127 10.89 9.48 -32.40
N ASP A 128 12.00 8.81 -32.11
CA ASP A 128 12.07 7.88 -30.97
C ASP A 128 11.90 8.62 -29.63
N ALA A 129 12.43 9.85 -29.52
CA ALA A 129 12.24 10.69 -28.34
C ALA A 129 10.76 11.12 -28.16
N GLU A 130 10.09 11.55 -29.23
CA GLU A 130 8.66 11.91 -29.20
C GLU A 130 7.79 10.70 -28.79
N VAL A 131 8.07 9.52 -29.35
CA VAL A 131 7.34 8.29 -29.00
C VAL A 131 7.49 7.94 -27.52
N GLU A 132 8.69 8.06 -26.96
CA GLU A 132 8.91 7.81 -25.53
C GLU A 132 8.20 8.84 -24.63
N GLU A 133 8.17 10.11 -25.02
CA GLU A 133 7.42 11.16 -24.31
C GLU A 133 5.92 10.86 -24.28
N VAL A 134 5.33 10.59 -25.45
CA VAL A 134 3.89 10.28 -25.58
C VAL A 134 3.54 9.02 -24.81
N ARG A 135 4.40 7.99 -24.86
CA ARG A 135 4.24 6.76 -24.09
C ARG A 135 4.28 7.02 -22.58
N GLY A 136 5.23 7.82 -22.10
CA GLY A 136 5.32 8.23 -20.70
C GLY A 136 4.05 8.93 -20.22
N SER A 137 3.54 9.87 -21.03
CA SER A 137 2.28 10.56 -20.79
C SER A 137 1.08 9.59 -20.74
N ASN A 138 1.01 8.65 -21.69
CA ASN A 138 -0.07 7.66 -21.76
C ASN A 138 -0.09 6.76 -20.52
N ILE A 139 1.07 6.28 -20.08
CA ILE A 139 1.20 5.46 -18.86
C ILE A 139 0.73 6.25 -17.63
N SER A 140 1.17 7.50 -17.49
CA SER A 140 0.77 8.37 -16.38
C SER A 140 -0.76 8.57 -16.34
N LEU A 141 -1.37 8.87 -17.49
CA LEU A 141 -2.80 9.07 -17.62
C LEU A 141 -3.59 7.79 -17.31
N LYS A 142 -3.16 6.63 -17.82
CA LYS A 142 -3.78 5.32 -17.50
C LYS A 142 -3.73 5.01 -16.01
N ASN A 143 -2.59 5.25 -15.37
CA ASN A 143 -2.44 5.05 -13.93
C ASN A 143 -3.35 5.98 -13.12
N ARG A 144 -3.48 7.24 -13.54
CA ARG A 144 -4.39 8.21 -12.92
C ARG A 144 -5.85 7.79 -13.10
N LEU A 145 -6.23 7.37 -14.30
CA LEU A 145 -7.56 6.88 -14.61
C LEU A 145 -7.92 5.69 -13.71
N GLY A 146 -7.07 4.67 -13.65
CA GLY A 146 -7.33 3.48 -12.82
C GLY A 146 -7.49 3.80 -11.33
N LYS A 147 -6.74 4.78 -10.80
CA LYS A 147 -6.91 5.26 -9.42
C LYS A 147 -8.26 5.94 -9.20
N LEU A 148 -8.69 6.78 -10.14
CA LEU A 148 -9.98 7.48 -10.07
C LEU A 148 -11.14 6.48 -10.18
N GLU A 149 -11.07 5.53 -11.10
CA GLU A 149 -12.06 4.47 -11.25
C GLU A 149 -12.18 3.59 -10.00
N GLN A 150 -11.05 3.27 -9.36
CA GLN A 150 -11.06 2.51 -8.11
C GLN A 150 -11.68 3.31 -6.95
N ALA A 151 -11.49 4.63 -6.89
CA ALA A 151 -12.07 5.47 -5.86
C ALA A 151 -13.59 5.71 -6.04
N LEU A 152 -14.12 5.47 -7.24
CA LEU A 152 -15.55 5.60 -7.57
C LEU A 152 -16.34 4.29 -7.36
N ARG A 153 -15.68 3.18 -7.02
CA ARG A 153 -16.30 1.89 -6.68
C ARG A 153 -16.34 1.69 -5.18
#